data_AF-A0A6A2X6E2-F1
#
_entry.id   AF-A0A6A2X6E2-F1
#
_cell.length_a   1.000
_cell.length_b   1.000
_cell.length_c   1.000
_cell.angle_alpha   90.00
_cell.angle_beta   90.00
_cell.angle_gamma   90.00
#
_symmetry.space_group_name_H-M   'P 1'
#
loop_
_entity.id
_entity.type
_entity.pdbx_description
1 polymer ?
#
loop_
_entity_poly.entity_id
_entity_poly.type
_entity_poly.pdbx_seq_one_letter_code
_entity_poly.pdbx_strand_id
1 'polypeptide(L)'
;MKYNPRVSSSRRKSRKDHFTAPSSVRRVLMSAPLSSELRSKYNVRSMPVRNEDEVQAVCGTYKGREGKVFQVYRRKWIVHIERITREKVTGRP
;
A
#
# COMPACT_ATOMS: atom_id res chain seq x y z
N MET A 1 -26.38 0.71 8.14
CA MET A 1 -26.50 -0.50 7.30
C MET A 1 -26.24 -0.14 5.86
N LYS A 2 -25.71 -1.04 5.02
CA LYS A 2 -25.69 -0.82 3.57
C LYS A 2 -27.12 -1.01 3.01
N TYR A 3 -27.53 -0.19 2.06
CA TYR A 3 -28.85 -0.27 1.42
C TYR A 3 -28.83 -0.99 0.07
N ASN A 4 -27.67 -1.08 -0.58
CA ASN A 4 -27.54 -1.74 -1.88
C ASN A 4 -27.51 -3.28 -1.73
N PRO A 5 -28.48 -4.02 -2.30
CA PRO A 5 -28.55 -5.48 -2.18
C PRO A 5 -27.45 -6.22 -2.94
N ARG A 6 -26.84 -5.60 -3.97
CA ARG A 6 -25.79 -6.22 -4.79
C ARG A 6 -24.44 -6.29 -4.08
N VAL A 7 -24.22 -5.43 -3.08
CA VAL A 7 -22.99 -5.44 -2.28
C VAL A 7 -23.14 -6.52 -1.22
N SER A 8 -22.24 -7.50 -1.15
CA SER A 8 -22.29 -8.53 -0.11
C SER A 8 -21.63 -8.08 1.20
N SER A 9 -22.14 -8.56 2.34
CA SER A 9 -21.56 -8.39 3.68
C SER A 9 -20.97 -9.70 4.20
N SER A 10 -21.05 -10.76 3.38
CA SER A 10 -20.49 -12.06 3.73
C SER A 10 -18.97 -11.97 3.78
N ARG A 11 -18.39 -12.32 4.93
CA ARG A 11 -16.95 -12.39 5.15
C ARG A 11 -16.25 -13.28 4.12
N ARG A 12 -16.87 -14.39 3.73
CA ARG A 12 -16.31 -15.34 2.74
C ARG A 12 -16.15 -14.69 1.37
N LYS A 13 -17.17 -13.96 0.90
CA LYS A 13 -17.14 -13.27 -0.39
C LYS A 13 -16.09 -12.14 -0.40
N SER A 14 -16.13 -11.27 0.61
CA SER A 14 -15.16 -10.17 0.76
C SER A 14 -13.70 -10.65 0.79
N ARG A 15 -13.40 -11.73 1.52
CA ARG A 15 -12.06 -12.32 1.54
C ARG A 15 -11.65 -12.87 0.18
N LYS A 16 -12.55 -13.59 -0.50
CA LYS A 16 -12.28 -14.12 -1.84
C LYS A 16 -11.92 -12.96 -2.78
N ASP A 17 -12.77 -11.93 -2.84
CA ASP A 17 -12.58 -10.77 -3.71
C ASP A 17 -11.25 -10.06 -3.46
N HIS A 18 -10.83 -9.91 -2.20
CA HIS A 18 -9.54 -9.30 -1.85
C HIS A 18 -8.34 -10.15 -2.31
N PHE A 19 -8.30 -11.44 -1.94
CA PHE A 19 -7.12 -12.27 -2.21
C PHE A 19 -7.01 -12.70 -3.68
N THR A 20 -8.13 -12.85 -4.38
CA THR A 20 -8.14 -13.20 -5.81
C THR A 20 -8.25 -11.99 -6.73
N ALA A 21 -8.13 -10.77 -6.20
CA ALA A 21 -8.20 -9.54 -6.99
C ALA A 21 -7.17 -9.53 -8.13
N PRO A 22 -7.55 -9.10 -9.36
CA PRO A 22 -6.60 -8.91 -10.46
C PRO A 22 -5.69 -7.69 -10.21
N SER A 23 -4.59 -7.58 -10.96
CA SER A 23 -3.56 -6.54 -10.76
C SER A 23 -4.11 -5.11 -10.81
N SER A 24 -5.07 -4.83 -11.70
CA SER A 24 -5.73 -3.52 -11.84
C SER A 24 -6.46 -3.11 -10.57
N VAL A 25 -7.18 -4.05 -9.95
CA VAL A 25 -7.90 -3.83 -8.69
C VAL A 25 -6.92 -3.72 -7.52
N ARG A 26 -5.90 -4.59 -7.47
CA ARG A 26 -4.84 -4.51 -6.44
C ARG A 26 -4.11 -3.18 -6.43
N ARG A 27 -3.91 -2.55 -7.59
CA ARG A 27 -3.32 -1.21 -7.68
C ARG A 27 -4.11 -0.19 -6.85
N VAL A 28 -5.44 -0.21 -6.92
CA VAL A 28 -6.29 0.73 -6.16
C VAL A 28 -6.34 0.37 -4.68
N LEU A 29 -6.41 -0.93 -4.38
CA LEU A 29 -6.42 -1.44 -2.99
C LEU A 29 -5.10 -1.13 -2.26
N MET A 30 -3.98 -1.15 -2.96
CA MET A 30 -2.65 -0.76 -2.45
C MET A 30 -2.41 0.75 -2.60
N SER A 31 -3.29 1.54 -1.99
CA SER A 31 -3.16 3.00 -1.91
C SER A 31 -2.62 3.46 -0.55
N ALA A 32 -1.93 4.59 -0.56
CA ALA A 32 -1.37 5.22 0.63
C ALA A 32 -1.94 6.63 0.84
N PRO A 33 -2.08 7.09 2.11
CA PRO A 33 -2.46 8.46 2.40
C PRO A 33 -1.38 9.45 1.96
N LEU A 34 -1.79 10.59 1.43
CA LEU A 34 -0.89 11.71 1.13
C LEU A 34 -0.54 12.50 2.40
N SER A 35 0.58 13.22 2.38
CA SER A 35 0.97 14.18 3.42
C SER A 35 -0.01 15.36 3.48
N SER A 36 -0.02 16.12 4.58
CA SER A 36 -0.90 17.30 4.76
C SER A 36 -0.72 18.34 3.65
N GLU A 37 0.52 18.57 3.21
CA GLU A 37 0.86 19.49 2.14
C GLU A 37 0.28 19.02 0.79
N LEU A 38 0.50 17.76 0.43
CA LEU A 38 -0.02 17.17 -0.81
C LEU A 38 -1.54 17.06 -0.81
N ARG A 39 -2.16 16.79 0.35
CA ARG A 39 -3.61 16.81 0.52
C ARG A 39 -4.17 18.20 0.27
N SER A 40 -3.53 19.25 0.78
CA SER A 40 -3.99 20.63 0.59
C SER A 40 -3.83 21.07 -0.87
N LYS A 41 -2.72 20.68 -1.52
CA LYS A 41 -2.43 20.99 -2.92
C LYS A 41 -3.39 20.32 -3.91
N TYR A 42 -3.65 19.03 -3.73
CA TYR A 42 -4.42 18.22 -4.69
C TYR A 42 -5.85 17.93 -4.25
N ASN A 43 -6.22 18.27 -3.00
CA ASN A 43 -7.53 17.99 -2.39
C ASN A 43 -7.93 16.50 -2.43
N VAL A 44 -6.96 15.59 -2.36
CA VAL A 44 -7.17 14.13 -2.38
C VAL A 44 -6.56 13.51 -1.12
N ARG A 45 -7.29 12.59 -0.48
CA ARG A 45 -6.84 11.93 0.77
C ARG A 45 -5.72 10.91 0.55
N SER A 46 -5.81 10.13 -0.53
CA SER A 46 -4.95 8.96 -0.77
C SER A 46 -4.77 8.69 -2.27
N MET A 47 -3.62 8.15 -2.65
CA MET A 47 -3.30 7.78 -4.03
C MET A 47 -2.73 6.34 -4.11
N PRO A 48 -2.96 5.60 -5.21
CA PRO A 48 -2.29 4.33 -5.48
C PRO A 48 -0.76 4.51 -5.50
N VAL A 49 -0.04 3.65 -4.77
CA VAL A 49 1.43 3.74 -4.69
C VAL A 49 2.06 3.35 -6.04
N ARG A 50 3.06 4.12 -6.48
CA ARG A 50 3.84 3.87 -7.69
C ARG A 50 5.33 3.75 -7.36
N ASN A 51 6.06 3.11 -8.27
CA ASN A 51 7.51 3.13 -8.23
C ASN A 51 7.98 4.58 -8.39
N GLU A 52 9.10 4.91 -7.75
CA GLU A 52 9.71 6.24 -7.70
C GLU A 52 9.02 7.27 -6.80
N ASP A 53 7.92 6.92 -6.12
CA ASP A 53 7.30 7.79 -5.11
C ASP A 53 8.18 7.85 -3.84
N GLU A 54 8.28 9.04 -3.23
CA GLU A 54 8.87 9.20 -1.89
C GLU A 54 7.81 8.94 -0.82
N VAL A 55 8.12 8.05 0.12
CA VAL A 55 7.18 7.60 1.15
C VAL A 55 7.84 7.59 2.51
N GLN A 56 7.02 7.83 3.55
CA GLN A 56 7.40 7.71 4.95
C GLN A 56 6.67 6.53 5.60
N ALA A 57 7.38 5.69 6.36
CA ALA A 57 6.76 4.64 7.15
C ALA A 57 6.10 5.23 8.41
N VAL A 58 4.78 5.07 8.54
CA VAL A 58 4.00 5.65 9.67
C VAL A 58 3.96 4.73 10.89
N CYS A 59 4.10 3.42 10.69
CA CYS A 59 4.00 2.40 11.74
C CYS A 59 4.99 1.25 11.52
N GLY A 60 5.15 0.40 12.54
CA GLY A 60 6.08 -0.73 12.53
C GLY A 60 7.51 -0.35 12.92
N THR A 61 8.44 -1.28 12.75
CA THR A 61 9.85 -1.15 13.18
C THR A 61 10.59 0.01 12.53
N TYR A 62 10.22 0.36 11.30
CA TYR A 62 10.89 1.41 10.52
C TYR A 62 10.14 2.75 10.55
N LYS A 63 9.25 2.95 11.53
CA LYS A 63 8.47 4.19 11.68
C LYS A 63 9.36 5.43 11.64
N GLY A 64 8.92 6.47 10.92
CA GLY A 64 9.61 7.74 10.75
C GLY A 64 10.70 7.73 9.69
N ARG A 65 11.06 6.56 9.13
CA ARG A 65 12.02 6.50 8.02
C ARG A 65 11.34 6.84 6.70
N GLU A 66 12.06 7.60 5.89
CA GLU A 66 11.67 7.99 4.55
C GLU A 66 12.54 7.28 3.52
N GLY A 67 11.95 7.04 2.36
CA GLY A 67 12.67 6.44 1.25
C GLY A 67 11.83 6.39 -0.01
N LYS A 68 12.51 6.14 -1.12
CA LYS A 68 11.88 6.01 -2.43
C LYS A 68 11.36 4.60 -2.64
N VAL A 69 10.20 4.46 -3.29
CA VAL A 69 9.65 3.14 -3.63
C VAL A 69 10.43 2.52 -4.78
N PHE A 70 11.17 1.46 -4.49
CA PHE A 70 11.93 0.70 -5.47
C PHE A 70 11.02 -0.22 -6.31
N GLN A 71 10.11 -0.95 -5.64
CA GLN A 71 9.25 -1.91 -6.32
C GLN A 71 7.92 -2.12 -5.59
N VAL A 72 6.82 -2.07 -6.35
CA VAL A 72 5.48 -2.45 -5.86
C VAL A 72 5.16 -3.90 -6.22
N TYR A 73 5.30 -4.82 -5.27
CA TYR A 73 5.02 -6.25 -5.47
C TYR A 73 3.56 -6.60 -5.15
N ARG A 74 2.67 -6.34 -6.12
CA ARG A 74 1.21 -6.53 -5.97
C ARG A 74 0.79 -7.98 -5.70
N ARG A 75 1.52 -8.99 -6.20
CA ARG A 75 1.17 -10.41 -5.95
C ARG A 75 1.25 -10.75 -4.47
N LYS A 76 2.26 -10.23 -3.77
CA LYS A 76 2.54 -10.48 -2.34
C LYS A 76 1.96 -9.41 -1.41
N TRP A 77 1.35 -8.34 -1.94
CA TRP A 77 0.87 -7.20 -1.15
C TRP A 77 1.98 -6.44 -0.40
N ILE A 78 3.16 -6.30 -1.03
CA ILE A 78 4.35 -5.69 -0.42
C ILE A 78 4.82 -4.50 -1.27
N VAL A 79 5.29 -3.45 -0.60
CA VAL A 79 6.01 -2.32 -1.19
C VAL A 79 7.44 -2.34 -0.67
N HIS A 80 8.42 -2.35 -1.57
CA HIS A 80 9.84 -2.26 -1.23
C HIS A 80 10.27 -0.80 -1.29
N ILE A 81 10.87 -0.33 -0.19
CA ILE A 81 11.33 1.05 -0.02
C ILE A 81 12.84 1.03 0.10
N GLU A 82 13.50 1.96 -0.58
CA GLU A 82 14.94 2.14 -0.50
C GLU A 82 15.38 2.41 0.94
N ARG A 83 16.56 1.90 1.33
CA ARG A 83 17.13 2.02 2.69
C ARG A 83 16.35 1.31 3.81
N ILE A 84 15.25 0.62 3.48
CA ILE A 84 14.54 -0.27 4.40
C ILE A 84 14.92 -1.72 4.08
N THR A 85 16.11 -2.10 4.52
CA THR A 85 16.67 -3.45 4.38
C THR A 85 17.10 -4.00 5.74
N ARG A 86 17.29 -5.32 5.82
CA ARG A 86 17.80 -5.99 7.02
C ARG A 86 18.99 -6.84 6.61
N GLU A 87 20.13 -6.55 7.21
CA GLU A 87 21.34 -7.34 6.99
C GLU A 87 21.14 -8.80 7.42
N LYS A 88 21.55 -9.71 6.53
CA LYS A 88 21.64 -11.13 6.83
C LYS A 88 23.00 -11.43 7.47
N VAL A 89 23.07 -12.53 8.22
CA VAL A 89 24.33 -13.03 8.82
C VAL A 89 25.44 -13.22 7.76
N THR A 90 25.07 -13.46 6.50
CA THR A 90 25.97 -13.58 5.36
C THR A 90 26.52 -12.24 4.82
N GLY A 91 26.27 -11.12 5.50
CA GLY A 91 26.80 -9.79 5.14
C GLY A 91 26.13 -9.12 3.94
N ARG A 92 25.02 -9.69 3.42
CA ARG A 92 24.22 -9.08 2.34
C ARG A 92 22.96 -8.40 2.90
N PRO A 93 22.60 -7.20 2.43
CA PRO A 93 21.37 -6.49 2.83
C PRO A 93 20.08 -7.15 2.32
#